data_AF-A0A956U537-F1
#
_entry.id   AF-A0A956U537-F1
#
_cell.length_a   1.000
_cell.length_b   1.000
_cell.length_c   1.000
_cell.angle_alpha   90.00
_cell.angle_beta   90.00
_cell.angle_gamma   90.00
#
_symmetry.space_group_name_H-M   'P 1'
#
loop_
_entity.id
_entity.type
_entity.pdbx_description
1 polymer ?
#
loop_
_entity_poly.entity_id
_entity_poly.type
_entity_poly.pdbx_seq_one_letter_code
_entity_poly.pdbx_strand_id
1 'polypeptide(L)'
;MNSERKRISQKRSALSAVVGTITAILAITSGAPASYGAGPEISGGYDWTFEIVTERLTRQFDYPGSQLKPVEKTVISFYPKNKTDDKQEYESIWFKNGQPLGLERKHKFDLPKGEGIRVKVKHKNASPQNEEYKAAANAVERVFLDAYLNKNPVEIVELKNPAFYPVSNALQARNWNILSDTTDTALSSTINLHLKSEDDTKQTLYYPN
;
A
#
# COMPACT_ATOMS: atom_id res chain seq x y z
N MET A 1 69.23 -31.79 -23.41
CA MET A 1 67.97 -32.43 -22.97
C MET A 1 66.91 -32.05 -23.98
N ASN A 2 66.66 -32.93 -24.94
CA ASN A 2 65.55 -33.88 -24.90
C ASN A 2 64.21 -33.13 -24.83
N SER A 3 63.28 -33.26 -25.76
CA SER A 3 63.17 -34.27 -26.81
C SER A 3 61.92 -33.94 -27.61
N GLU A 4 62.05 -34.06 -28.93
CA GLU A 4 61.15 -34.83 -29.77
C GLU A 4 59.68 -34.36 -29.90
N ARG A 5 59.33 -33.93 -31.12
CA ARG A 5 58.53 -34.71 -32.10
C ARG A 5 57.02 -34.55 -31.82
N LYS A 6 56.13 -34.41 -32.80
CA LYS A 6 56.18 -34.85 -34.19
C LYS A 6 55.05 -34.13 -34.94
N ARG A 7 55.32 -33.86 -36.21
CA ARG A 7 54.37 -33.54 -37.28
C ARG A 7 53.28 -34.60 -37.42
N ILE A 8 52.17 -34.23 -38.08
CA ILE A 8 51.44 -34.90 -39.20
C ILE A 8 50.05 -34.21 -39.24
N SER A 9 49.72 -33.34 -40.20
CA SER A 9 49.49 -33.52 -41.65
C SER A 9 48.25 -34.36 -42.00
N GLN A 10 47.47 -33.82 -42.95
CA GLN A 10 46.37 -34.42 -43.71
C GLN A 10 45.01 -34.48 -42.99
N LYS A 11 43.85 -34.35 -43.65
CA LYS A 11 43.40 -33.96 -45.00
C LYS A 11 41.86 -33.98 -44.87
N ARG A 12 41.17 -33.09 -45.60
CA ARG A 12 39.86 -33.27 -46.25
C ARG A 12 38.77 -34.07 -45.51
N SER A 13 37.59 -33.47 -45.34
CA SER A 13 36.39 -33.85 -46.13
C SER A 13 35.09 -33.36 -45.47
N ALA A 14 34.18 -32.95 -46.36
CA ALA A 14 32.74 -33.08 -46.28
C ALA A 14 31.93 -32.12 -45.39
N LEU A 15 31.25 -31.21 -46.10
CA LEU A 15 29.81 -30.98 -46.05
C LEU A 15 29.03 -31.85 -45.04
N SER A 16 28.33 -31.18 -44.13
CA SER A 16 26.98 -31.63 -43.75
C SER A 16 26.08 -30.43 -43.46
N ALA A 17 24.90 -30.53 -44.04
CA ALA A 17 23.82 -29.59 -44.03
C ALA A 17 23.43 -29.21 -42.60
N VAL A 18 23.43 -27.92 -42.28
CA VAL A 18 22.69 -27.42 -41.12
C VAL A 18 21.26 -27.23 -41.57
N VAL A 19 20.45 -28.21 -41.19
CA VAL A 19 19.00 -28.23 -41.24
C VAL A 19 18.47 -26.95 -40.59
N GLY A 20 17.74 -26.16 -41.39
CA GLY A 20 17.02 -24.99 -40.93
C GLY A 20 15.99 -25.39 -39.89
N THR A 21 16.17 -24.93 -38.66
CA THR A 21 15.13 -24.93 -37.65
C THR A 21 14.38 -23.62 -37.78
N ILE A 22 13.19 -23.67 -38.37
CA ILE A 22 12.22 -22.57 -38.34
C ILE A 22 11.74 -22.48 -36.89
N THR A 23 12.34 -21.59 -36.11
CA THR A 23 11.76 -21.20 -34.82
C THR A 23 10.55 -20.32 -35.14
N ALA A 24 9.36 -20.91 -35.05
CA ALA A 24 8.12 -20.16 -35.03
C ALA A 24 8.14 -19.27 -33.77
N ILE A 25 8.42 -17.98 -33.95
CA ILE A 25 8.22 -16.98 -32.91
C ILE A 25 6.70 -16.84 -32.78
N LEU A 26 6.14 -17.47 -31.75
CA LEU A 26 4.78 -17.22 -31.31
C LEU A 26 4.76 -15.77 -30.83
N ALA A 27 4.24 -14.86 -31.66
CA ALA A 27 3.87 -13.54 -31.23
C ALA A 27 2.72 -13.70 -30.22
N ILE A 28 3.08 -13.78 -28.94
CA ILE A 28 2.14 -13.55 -27.86
C ILE A 28 1.74 -12.09 -28.04
N THR A 29 0.60 -11.88 -28.68
CA THR A 29 -0.09 -10.60 -28.62
C THR A 29 -0.31 -10.34 -27.15
N SER A 30 0.51 -9.46 -26.57
CA SER A 30 0.25 -8.87 -25.27
C SER A 30 -1.11 -8.20 -25.43
N GLY A 31 -2.17 -8.91 -25.03
CA GLY A 31 -3.48 -8.30 -24.86
C GLY A 31 -3.25 -7.10 -23.97
N ALA A 32 -3.42 -5.91 -24.53
CA ALA A 32 -3.46 -4.69 -23.75
C ALA A 32 -4.44 -4.97 -22.60
N PRO A 33 -4.06 -4.72 -21.33
CA PRO A 33 -5.02 -4.85 -20.24
C PRO A 33 -6.21 -3.99 -20.62
N ALA A 34 -7.36 -4.67 -20.73
CA ALA A 34 -8.60 -4.07 -21.11
C ALA A 34 -8.91 -3.01 -20.05
N SER A 35 -8.70 -1.73 -20.40
CA SER A 35 -9.13 -0.59 -19.60
C SER A 35 -10.65 -0.54 -19.63
N TYR A 36 -11.31 -1.24 -18.71
CA TYR A 36 -12.77 -1.27 -18.64
C TYR A 36 -13.27 -1.25 -17.22
N GLY A 37 -14.30 -0.42 -17.01
CA GLY A 37 -15.13 -0.38 -15.82
C GLY A 37 -14.74 0.73 -14.87
N ALA A 38 -15.21 1.95 -15.14
CA ALA A 38 -15.41 2.92 -14.08
C ALA A 38 -16.36 2.28 -13.05
N GLY A 39 -15.82 1.80 -11.93
CA GLY A 39 -16.60 1.65 -10.71
C GLY A 39 -17.33 2.97 -10.41
N PRO A 40 -18.39 2.96 -9.58
CA PRO A 40 -19.14 4.17 -9.27
C PRO A 40 -18.14 5.30 -8.98
N GLU A 41 -18.12 6.33 -9.83
CA GLU A 41 -17.31 7.51 -9.57
C GLU A 41 -17.75 7.99 -8.19
N ILE A 42 -16.84 7.89 -7.22
CA ILE A 42 -17.01 8.45 -5.89
C ILE A 42 -17.01 9.97 -6.11
N SER A 43 -18.13 10.51 -6.56
CA SER A 43 -18.38 11.94 -6.74
C SER A 43 -18.82 12.60 -5.44
N GLY A 44 -18.86 11.82 -4.34
CA GLY A 44 -18.92 12.32 -2.98
C GLY A 44 -17.70 13.18 -2.70
N GLY A 45 -17.86 14.49 -2.84
CA GLY A 45 -16.84 15.43 -2.41
C GLY A 45 -16.60 15.21 -0.92
N TYR A 46 -15.36 14.92 -0.53
CA TYR A 46 -14.98 14.99 0.88
C TYR A 46 -14.96 16.44 1.34
N ASP A 47 -15.23 16.65 2.63
CA ASP A 47 -15.19 17.95 3.31
C ASP A 47 -13.93 18.06 4.17
N TRP A 48 -13.43 16.93 4.69
CA TRP A 48 -12.27 16.86 5.56
C TRP A 48 -11.18 15.96 5.01
N THR A 49 -9.94 16.26 5.39
CA THR A 49 -8.80 15.39 5.12
C THR A 49 -8.12 15.01 6.42
N PHE A 50 -8.05 13.71 6.69
CA PHE A 50 -7.14 13.15 7.67
C PHE A 50 -5.80 12.84 6.99
N GLU A 51 -4.71 13.33 7.55
CA GLU A 51 -3.35 13.02 7.11
C GLU A 51 -2.66 12.16 8.15
N ILE A 52 -2.26 10.96 7.74
CA ILE A 52 -1.52 9.98 8.53
C ILE A 52 -0.07 10.04 8.07
N VAL A 53 0.84 10.39 8.98
CA VAL A 53 2.28 10.42 8.72
C VAL A 53 2.96 9.39 9.61
N THR A 54 3.63 8.41 9.01
CA THR A 54 4.44 7.45 9.77
C THR A 54 5.93 7.80 9.73
N GLU A 55 6.63 7.50 10.81
CA GLU A 55 8.07 7.68 10.95
C GLU A 55 8.66 6.57 11.82
N ARG A 56 9.70 5.89 11.33
CA ARG A 56 10.54 5.02 12.17
C ARG A 56 11.45 5.85 13.09
N LEU A 57 11.39 5.59 14.39
CA LEU A 57 12.22 6.25 15.39
C LEU A 57 13.56 5.51 15.54
N THR A 58 14.62 6.03 14.94
CA THR A 58 15.93 5.35 14.85
C THR A 58 16.83 5.52 16.08
N ARG A 59 16.56 6.52 16.93
CA ARG A 59 17.39 6.83 18.13
C ARG A 59 16.59 6.86 19.44
N GLN A 60 15.26 6.80 19.37
CA GLN A 60 14.45 6.72 20.57
C GLN A 60 14.47 5.27 21.08
N PHE A 61 14.53 5.12 22.40
CA PHE A 61 14.69 3.82 23.07
C PHE A 61 16.04 3.12 22.78
N ASP A 62 17.01 3.94 22.33
CA ASP A 62 18.48 3.86 22.14
C ASP A 62 19.39 3.18 23.17
N TYR A 63 18.94 2.28 24.05
CA TYR A 63 19.75 1.84 25.19
C TYR A 63 20.01 0.31 25.26
N PRO A 64 21.15 -0.13 25.87
CA PRO A 64 21.47 -1.55 26.05
C PRO A 64 20.36 -2.31 26.78
N GLY A 65 19.94 -3.45 26.23
CA GLY A 65 18.85 -4.27 26.78
C GLY A 65 17.44 -3.79 26.44
N SER A 66 17.28 -2.69 25.69
CA SER A 66 15.96 -2.24 25.24
C SER A 66 15.33 -3.24 24.29
N GLN A 67 14.20 -3.82 24.70
CA GLN A 67 13.38 -4.68 23.85
C GLN A 67 12.38 -3.88 23.01
N LEU A 68 12.31 -2.57 23.15
CA LEU A 68 11.27 -1.76 22.51
C LEU A 68 11.57 -1.43 21.04
N LYS A 69 12.81 -1.60 20.58
CA LYS A 69 13.19 -1.28 19.20
C LYS A 69 12.83 -2.39 18.19
N PRO A 70 12.53 -2.03 16.93
CA PRO A 70 12.24 -0.69 16.44
C PRO A 70 10.83 -0.20 16.86
N VAL A 71 10.67 1.12 16.96
CA VAL A 71 9.37 1.77 17.21
C VAL A 71 9.01 2.67 16.04
N GLU A 72 7.80 2.54 15.55
CA GLU A 72 7.22 3.41 14.53
C GLU A 72 6.24 4.37 15.20
N LYS A 73 6.40 5.67 14.95
CA LYS A 73 5.42 6.68 15.37
C LYS A 73 4.53 7.02 14.20
N THR A 74 3.23 7.05 14.43
CA THR A 74 2.24 7.56 13.50
C THR A 74 1.60 8.81 14.09
N VAL A 75 1.62 9.91 13.34
CA VAL A 75 0.90 11.14 13.70
C VAL A 75 -0.28 11.28 12.76
N ILE A 76 -1.46 11.45 13.33
CA ILE A 76 -2.71 11.65 12.61
C ILE A 76 -3.13 13.09 12.81
N SER A 77 -3.36 13.81 11.72
CA SER A 77 -3.85 15.19 11.73
C SER A 77 -5.09 15.30 10.87
N PHE A 78 -5.90 16.33 11.08
CA PHE A 78 -7.05 16.62 10.24
C PHE A 78 -7.16 18.11 9.92
N TYR A 79 -7.80 18.42 8.80
CA TYR A 79 -8.06 19.78 8.35
C TYR A 79 -9.23 19.82 7.34
N PRO A 80 -9.93 20.96 7.21
CA PRO A 80 -10.94 21.14 6.18
C PRO A 80 -10.33 21.05 4.79
N LYS A 81 -11.13 20.66 3.80
CA LYS A 81 -10.72 20.62 2.40
C LYS A 81 -10.11 21.95 1.97
N ASN A 82 -8.94 21.85 1.32
CA ASN A 82 -8.15 22.98 0.82
C ASN A 82 -7.59 23.94 1.88
N LYS A 83 -7.65 23.60 3.18
CA LYS A 83 -7.09 24.41 4.26
C LYS A 83 -5.97 23.67 5.01
N THR A 84 -4.91 23.30 4.29
CA THR A 84 -3.79 22.54 4.89
C THR A 84 -3.05 23.31 5.98
N ASP A 85 -3.16 24.64 6.00
CA ASP A 85 -2.58 25.48 7.05
C ASP A 85 -3.36 25.39 8.38
N ASP A 86 -4.63 24.99 8.34
CA ASP A 86 -5.50 24.76 9.51
C ASP A 86 -5.31 23.34 10.08
N LYS A 87 -4.15 22.70 9.83
CA LYS A 87 -3.87 21.34 10.25
C LYS A 87 -3.77 21.23 11.77
N GLN A 88 -4.60 20.36 12.33
CA GLN A 88 -4.62 20.06 13.76
C GLN A 88 -4.24 18.60 13.98
N GLU A 89 -3.36 18.34 14.95
CA GLU A 89 -2.98 16.97 15.30
C GLU A 89 -4.09 16.30 16.11
N TYR A 90 -4.70 15.26 15.56
CA TYR A 90 -5.75 14.47 16.21
C TYR A 90 -5.19 13.54 17.28
N GLU A 91 -4.25 12.68 16.89
CA GLU A 91 -3.62 11.71 17.78
C GLU A 91 -2.23 11.29 17.30
N SER A 92 -1.42 10.82 18.24
CA SER A 92 -0.13 10.16 17.98
C SER A 92 -0.19 8.74 18.52
N ILE A 93 0.33 7.79 17.75
CA ILE A 93 0.34 6.36 18.09
C ILE A 93 1.76 5.84 17.92
N TRP A 94 2.21 5.03 18.88
CA TRP A 94 3.47 4.32 18.79
C TRP A 94 3.21 2.85 18.53
N PHE A 95 3.96 2.27 17.61
CA PHE A 95 3.85 0.89 17.18
C PHE A 95 5.19 0.18 17.35
N LYS A 96 5.12 -1.12 17.57
CA LYS A 96 6.25 -2.03 17.46
C LYS A 96 5.79 -3.26 16.69
N ASN A 97 6.48 -3.57 15.59
CA ASN A 97 6.14 -4.69 14.72
C ASN A 97 4.67 -4.65 14.23
N GLY A 98 4.11 -3.45 14.03
CA GLY A 98 2.71 -3.24 13.64
C GLY A 98 1.68 -3.33 14.77
N GLN A 99 2.10 -3.62 16.01
CA GLN A 99 1.22 -3.66 17.18
C GLN A 99 1.29 -2.33 17.95
N PRO A 100 0.15 -1.76 18.38
CA PRO A 100 0.14 -0.50 19.12
C PRO A 100 0.75 -0.69 20.51
N LEU A 101 1.73 0.14 20.85
CA LEU A 101 2.35 0.21 22.17
C LEU A 101 1.68 1.26 23.07
N GLY A 102 1.24 2.36 22.47
CA GLY A 102 0.68 3.49 23.20
C GLY A 102 0.07 4.51 22.26
N LEU A 103 -0.74 5.39 22.84
CA LEU A 103 -1.49 6.40 22.11
C LEU A 103 -1.62 7.67 22.96
N GLU A 104 -1.50 8.80 22.29
CA GLU A 104 -1.72 10.13 22.83
C GLU A 104 -2.79 10.81 21.96
N ARG A 105 -3.99 11.00 22.52
CA ARG A 105 -5.08 11.71 21.85
C ARG A 105 -5.01 13.19 22.22
N LYS A 106 -4.88 14.05 21.21
CA LYS A 106 -4.72 15.51 21.38
C LYS A 106 -6.03 16.27 21.16
N HIS A 107 -6.84 15.79 20.22
CA HIS A 107 -8.17 16.34 19.95
C HIS A 107 -9.24 15.24 19.97
N LYS A 108 -10.49 15.66 20.17
CA LYS A 108 -11.65 14.77 20.02
C LYS A 108 -11.99 14.66 18.53
N PHE A 109 -12.69 13.59 18.16
CA PHE A 109 -13.28 13.47 16.84
C PHE A 109 -14.62 14.23 16.86
N ASP A 110 -14.62 15.49 16.45
CA ASP A 110 -15.76 16.41 16.56
C ASP A 110 -16.20 16.99 15.21
N LEU A 111 -16.05 16.21 14.14
CA LEU A 111 -16.55 16.57 12.83
C LEU A 111 -18.08 16.55 12.77
N PRO A 112 -18.72 17.50 12.04
CA PRO A 112 -20.15 17.42 11.76
C PRO A 112 -20.54 16.11 11.08
N LYS A 113 -21.65 15.51 11.53
CA LYS A 113 -22.12 14.22 11.03
C LYS A 113 -22.49 14.30 9.55
N GLY A 114 -22.19 13.25 8.80
CA GLY A 114 -22.48 13.15 7.37
C GLY A 114 -21.44 13.79 6.45
N GLU A 115 -20.48 14.56 7.00
CA GLU A 115 -19.40 15.14 6.21
C GLU A 115 -18.39 14.07 5.78
N GLY A 116 -17.97 14.13 4.52
CA GLY A 116 -17.12 13.13 3.89
C GLY A 116 -15.65 13.30 4.27
N ILE A 117 -14.96 12.18 4.49
CA ILE A 117 -13.56 12.15 4.89
C ILE A 117 -12.71 11.53 3.79
N ARG A 118 -11.63 12.23 3.44
CA ARG A 118 -10.49 11.64 2.74
C ARG A 118 -9.39 11.32 3.75
N VAL A 119 -8.79 10.14 3.64
CA VAL A 119 -7.57 9.79 4.38
C VAL A 119 -6.37 9.84 3.44
N LYS A 120 -5.30 10.54 3.83
CA LYS A 120 -4.03 10.61 3.11
C LYS A 120 -2.95 9.96 3.94
N VAL A 121 -2.27 8.97 3.38
CA VAL A 121 -1.16 8.30 4.05
C VAL A 121 0.16 8.74 3.45
N LYS A 122 1.08 9.17 4.32
CA LYS A 122 2.44 9.58 3.98
C LYS A 122 3.43 8.89 4.91
N HIS A 123 4.63 8.72 4.40
CA HIS A 123 5.78 8.26 5.19
C HIS A 123 6.80 9.39 5.20
N LYS A 124 7.37 9.67 6.38
CA LYS A 124 8.38 10.73 6.52
C LYS A 124 9.68 10.36 5.78
N ASN A 125 10.03 9.08 5.80
CA ASN A 125 11.21 8.55 5.13
C ASN A 125 10.91 8.25 3.66
N ALA A 126 11.87 8.53 2.77
CA ALA A 126 11.75 8.22 1.33
C ALA A 126 11.73 6.71 1.03
N SER A 127 12.25 5.89 1.95
CA SER A 127 12.24 4.42 1.87
C SER A 127 11.62 3.83 3.15
N PRO A 128 10.29 3.81 3.24
CA PRO A 128 9.59 3.32 4.41
C PRO A 128 9.80 1.82 4.59
N GLN A 129 9.96 1.39 5.84
CA GLN A 129 10.15 -0.03 6.18
C GLN A 129 8.80 -0.75 6.32
N ASN A 130 8.83 -2.09 6.32
CA ASN A 130 7.63 -2.92 6.43
C ASN A 130 6.79 -2.60 7.67
N GLU A 131 7.43 -2.27 8.78
CA GLU A 131 6.73 -1.92 10.01
C GLU A 131 5.98 -0.58 9.90
N GLU A 132 6.48 0.37 9.10
CA GLU A 132 5.80 1.64 8.83
C GLU A 132 4.52 1.43 8.01
N TYR A 133 4.52 0.50 7.05
CA TYR A 133 3.30 0.15 6.31
C TYR A 133 2.25 -0.52 7.20
N LYS A 134 2.67 -1.38 8.14
CA LYS A 134 1.77 -1.98 9.14
C LYS A 134 1.20 -0.92 10.08
N ALA A 135 2.03 0.02 10.54
CA ALA A 135 1.60 1.14 11.37
C ALA A 135 0.61 2.05 10.62
N ALA A 136 0.84 2.30 9.32
CA ALA A 136 -0.08 3.05 8.47
C ALA A 136 -1.43 2.35 8.32
N ALA A 137 -1.44 1.05 7.99
CA ALA A 137 -2.68 0.26 7.92
C ALA A 137 -3.46 0.29 9.23
N ASN A 138 -2.76 0.22 10.37
CA ASN A 138 -3.38 0.32 11.68
C ASN A 138 -4.06 1.66 11.92
N ALA A 139 -3.36 2.75 11.61
CA ALA A 139 -3.91 4.10 11.72
C ALA A 139 -5.08 4.35 10.75
N VAL A 140 -5.02 3.82 9.52
CA VAL A 140 -6.12 3.92 8.55
C VAL A 140 -7.38 3.26 9.11
N GLU A 141 -7.27 2.01 9.58
CA GLU A 141 -8.42 1.30 10.17
C GLU A 141 -8.97 2.04 11.39
N ARG A 142 -8.10 2.61 12.23
CA ARG A 142 -8.52 3.38 13.39
C ARG A 142 -9.31 4.63 13.03
N VAL A 143 -8.80 5.44 12.09
CA VAL A 143 -9.51 6.62 11.57
C VAL A 143 -10.85 6.20 10.95
N PHE A 144 -10.85 5.09 10.21
CA PHE A 144 -12.06 4.56 9.61
C PHE A 144 -13.11 4.18 10.66
N LEU A 145 -12.72 3.46 11.71
CA LEU A 145 -13.64 3.07 12.79
C LEU A 145 -14.16 4.29 13.57
N ASP A 146 -13.29 5.26 13.87
CA ASP A 146 -13.71 6.50 14.53
C ASP A 146 -14.70 7.28 13.63
N ALA A 147 -14.46 7.37 12.32
CA ALA A 147 -15.35 8.00 11.37
C ALA A 147 -16.71 7.27 11.26
N TYR A 148 -16.68 5.93 11.18
CA TYR A 148 -17.87 5.09 11.13
C TYR A 148 -18.76 5.28 12.37
N LEU A 149 -18.16 5.26 13.58
CA LEU A 149 -18.87 5.49 14.84
C LEU A 149 -19.50 6.89 14.92
N ASN A 150 -18.87 7.89 14.30
CA ASN A 150 -19.35 9.27 14.26
C ASN A 150 -20.25 9.60 13.06
N LYS A 151 -20.57 8.61 12.21
CA LYS A 151 -21.41 8.77 11.02
C LYS A 151 -20.80 9.71 9.98
N ASN A 152 -19.49 9.64 9.81
CA ASN A 152 -18.76 10.32 8.76
C ASN A 152 -18.26 9.28 7.75
N PRO A 153 -18.72 9.31 6.49
CA PRO A 153 -18.25 8.36 5.50
C PRO A 153 -16.78 8.63 5.16
N VAL A 154 -15.96 7.57 5.15
CA VAL A 154 -14.62 7.63 4.55
C VAL A 154 -14.76 7.33 3.07
N GLU A 155 -14.66 8.38 2.26
CA GLU A 155 -14.85 8.31 0.82
C GLU A 155 -13.67 7.61 0.13
N ILE A 156 -12.44 7.94 0.56
CA ILE A 156 -11.23 7.44 -0.09
C ILE A 156 -10.01 7.48 0.83
N VAL A 157 -9.15 6.48 0.68
CA VAL A 157 -7.80 6.43 1.26
C VAL A 157 -6.78 6.58 0.13
N GLU A 158 -6.09 7.70 0.10
CA GLU A 158 -5.01 8.01 -0.83
C GLU A 158 -3.67 7.54 -0.27
N LEU A 159 -2.99 6.68 -1.04
CA LEU A 159 -1.69 6.09 -0.72
C LEU A 159 -0.65 6.55 -1.75
N LYS A 160 0.53 7.01 -1.30
CA LYS A 160 1.65 7.28 -2.22
C LYS A 160 2.29 5.98 -2.69
N ASN A 161 2.78 5.93 -3.93
CA ASN A 161 3.64 4.84 -4.35
C ASN A 161 5.02 4.95 -3.66
N PRO A 162 5.64 3.84 -3.20
CA PRO A 162 5.26 2.43 -3.38
C PRO A 162 4.36 1.83 -2.27
N ALA A 163 3.76 2.64 -1.40
CA ALA A 163 3.06 2.18 -0.20
C ALA A 163 1.72 1.47 -0.45
N PHE A 164 1.14 1.60 -1.66
CA PHE A 164 -0.19 1.07 -1.99
C PHE A 164 -0.35 -0.41 -1.65
N TYR A 165 0.44 -1.30 -2.28
CA TYR A 165 0.33 -2.74 -2.05
C TYR A 165 0.75 -3.17 -0.64
N PRO A 166 1.87 -2.68 -0.05
CA PRO A 166 2.23 -3.03 1.32
C PRO A 166 1.16 -2.67 2.36
N VAL A 167 0.53 -1.50 2.23
CA VAL A 167 -0.54 -1.08 3.15
C VAL A 167 -1.82 -1.89 2.90
N SER A 168 -2.21 -2.11 1.64
CA SER A 168 -3.36 -2.98 1.31
C SER A 168 -3.17 -4.40 1.84
N ASN A 169 -1.99 -4.99 1.68
CA ASN A 169 -1.68 -6.32 2.22
C ASN A 169 -1.70 -6.33 3.76
N ALA A 170 -1.22 -5.25 4.40
CA ALA A 170 -1.28 -5.12 5.85
C ALA A 170 -2.72 -4.97 6.38
N LEU A 171 -3.61 -4.31 5.63
CA LEU A 171 -5.05 -4.28 5.93
C LEU A 171 -5.65 -5.68 5.74
N GLN A 172 -5.29 -6.39 4.68
CA GLN A 172 -5.80 -7.75 4.45
C GLN A 172 -5.40 -8.74 5.54
N ALA A 173 -4.18 -8.61 6.08
CA ALA A 173 -3.73 -9.36 7.25
C ALA A 173 -4.55 -9.08 8.53
N ARG A 174 -5.45 -8.09 8.50
CA ARG A 174 -6.37 -7.69 9.57
C ARG A 174 -7.83 -7.95 9.19
N ASN A 175 -8.07 -8.98 8.38
CA ASN A 175 -9.38 -9.46 7.93
C ASN A 175 -10.13 -8.55 6.95
N TRP A 176 -9.49 -7.53 6.39
CA TRP A 176 -10.04 -6.85 5.23
C TRP A 176 -9.90 -7.74 4.00
N ASN A 177 -10.97 -7.95 3.26
CA ASN A 177 -10.96 -8.79 2.06
C ASN A 177 -11.03 -7.91 0.82
N ILE A 178 -10.37 -8.34 -0.26
CA ILE A 178 -10.48 -7.64 -1.53
C ILE A 178 -11.87 -7.90 -2.10
N LEU A 179 -12.62 -6.84 -2.37
CA LEU A 179 -13.86 -6.95 -3.11
C LEU A 179 -13.54 -7.26 -4.57
N SER A 180 -13.95 -8.45 -5.02
CA SER A 180 -13.79 -8.87 -6.42
C SER A 180 -14.95 -8.33 -7.24
N ASP A 181 -14.68 -7.74 -8.41
CA ASP A 181 -15.71 -7.21 -9.32
C ASP A 181 -16.70 -8.28 -9.84
N THR A 182 -16.40 -9.56 -9.62
CA THR A 182 -17.20 -10.71 -10.10
C THR A 182 -18.28 -11.17 -9.14
N THR A 183 -18.32 -10.64 -7.91
CA THR A 183 -19.30 -11.05 -6.90
C THR A 183 -20.48 -10.09 -6.87
N ASP A 184 -21.58 -10.48 -7.52
CA ASP A 184 -22.93 -9.88 -7.44
C ASP A 184 -23.59 -10.13 -6.07
N THR A 185 -22.77 -10.18 -5.01
CA THR A 185 -23.23 -10.41 -3.65
C THR A 185 -23.74 -9.08 -3.15
N ALA A 186 -25.02 -9.02 -2.79
CA ALA A 186 -25.60 -7.81 -2.20
C ALA A 186 -24.79 -7.40 -0.96
N LEU A 187 -23.94 -6.38 -1.13
CA LEU A 187 -23.06 -5.77 -0.12
C LEU A 187 -23.84 -4.97 0.93
N SER A 188 -25.14 -5.24 1.12
CA SER A 188 -26.06 -4.38 1.87
C SER A 188 -25.73 -4.29 3.37
N SER A 189 -24.74 -5.03 3.86
CA SER A 189 -24.30 -4.98 5.25
C SER A 189 -22.78 -4.87 5.46
N THR A 190 -21.94 -4.81 4.41
CA THR A 190 -20.48 -4.80 4.59
C THR A 190 -19.91 -3.39 4.69
N ILE A 191 -18.91 -3.23 5.54
CA ILE A 191 -18.12 -2.01 5.64
C ILE A 191 -17.09 -2.00 4.51
N ASN A 192 -17.13 -0.98 3.65
CA ASN A 192 -16.23 -0.86 2.51
C ASN A 192 -15.19 0.24 2.72
N LEU A 193 -13.98 0.00 2.22
CA LEU A 193 -12.85 0.92 2.23
C LEU A 193 -12.28 1.04 0.82
N HIS A 194 -12.34 2.24 0.24
CA HIS A 194 -11.81 2.50 -1.09
C HIS A 194 -10.37 3.01 -1.00
N LEU A 195 -9.43 2.25 -1.56
CA LEU A 195 -8.02 2.61 -1.68
C LEU A 195 -7.74 3.17 -3.08
N LYS A 196 -6.95 4.24 -3.14
CA LYS A 196 -6.44 4.82 -4.39
C LYS A 196 -4.97 5.19 -4.27
N SER A 197 -4.17 4.86 -5.27
CA SER A 197 -2.79 5.31 -5.41
C SER A 197 -2.67 6.61 -6.21
N GLU A 198 -1.46 7.19 -6.22
CA GLU A 198 -1.12 8.36 -7.06
C GLU A 198 -1.17 8.06 -8.57
N ASP A 199 -0.94 6.81 -8.99
CA ASP A 199 -1.04 6.36 -10.40
C ASP A 199 -2.45 5.92 -10.82
N ASP A 200 -3.46 6.27 -10.01
CA ASP A 200 -4.88 5.94 -10.20
C ASP A 200 -5.23 4.43 -10.12
N THR A 201 -4.32 3.60 -9.61
CA THR A 201 -4.66 2.24 -9.16
C THR A 201 -5.69 2.31 -8.04
N LYS A 202 -6.79 1.59 -8.20
CA LYS A 202 -7.91 1.56 -7.25
C LYS A 202 -8.12 0.15 -6.74
N GLN A 203 -8.50 0.03 -5.48
CA GLN A 203 -8.88 -1.25 -4.87
C GLN A 203 -9.93 -0.98 -3.81
N THR A 204 -11.01 -1.77 -3.81
CA THR A 204 -11.99 -1.74 -2.73
C THR A 204 -11.76 -2.93 -1.82
N LEU A 205 -11.64 -2.65 -0.52
CA LEU A 205 -11.60 -3.67 0.52
C LEU A 205 -12.94 -3.67 1.26
N TYR A 206 -13.37 -4.83 1.75
CA TYR A 206 -14.53 -4.95 2.63
C TYR A 206 -14.18 -5.70 3.90
N TYR A 207 -14.82 -5.33 5.01
CA TYR A 207 -14.71 -6.06 6.26
C TYR A 207 -15.93 -7.00 6.40
N PRO A 208 -15.73 -8.32 6.57
CA PRO A 208 -16.83 -9.26 6.78
C PRO A 208 -17.44 -9.06 8.18
N ASN A 209 -18.77 -9.06 8.27
CA ASN A 209 -19.48 -9.05 9.55
C ASN A 209 -19.42 -10.39 10.27
#